data_AF-A0A2X5NMS7-F1
#
_entry.id   AF-A0A2X5NMS7-F1
#
_cell.length_a   1.000
_cell.length_b   1.000
_cell.length_c   1.000
_cell.angle_alpha   90.00
_cell.angle_beta   90.00
_cell.angle_gamma   90.00
#
_symmetry.space_group_name_H-M   'P 1'
#
loop_
_entity.id
_entity.type
_entity.pdbx_description
1 polymer ?
#
loop_
_entity_poly.entity_id
_entity_poly.type
_entity_poly.pdbx_seq_one_letter_code
_entity_poly.pdbx_strand_id
1 'polypeptide(L)'
;MGWADVLQKAGGTNHVAHAVARASGGVFVPMPPDLGEIDNADINQRLLEALEQIAAYSKQVREAIEDGVIERHEREAIDDELYLVISKLQEHTTLVYRIYCEAEKVNAPSCSSGRSGATKTCVEK
;
A
#
# COMPACT_ATOMS: atom_id res chain seq x y z
N MET A 1 6.45 14.06 16.39
CA MET A 1 7.35 13.94 15.23
C MET A 1 8.79 13.89 15.75
N GLY A 2 9.46 12.75 15.65
CA GLY A 2 10.83 12.55 16.17
C GLY A 2 11.92 12.75 15.10
N TRP A 3 13.20 12.72 15.49
CA TRP A 3 14.35 12.94 14.58
C TRP A 3 14.41 12.00 13.37
N ALA A 4 13.89 10.77 13.49
CA ALA A 4 13.81 9.82 12.38
C ALA A 4 12.91 10.31 11.22
N ASP A 5 11.84 11.05 11.53
CA ASP A 5 10.98 11.67 10.51
C ASP A 5 11.72 12.79 9.76
N VAL A 6 12.48 13.60 10.49
CA VAL A 6 13.28 14.70 9.92
C VAL A 6 14.36 14.16 8.98
N LEU A 7 15.08 13.11 9.37
CA LEU A 7 16.17 12.54 8.56
C LEU A 7 15.66 11.91 7.27
N GLN A 8 14.55 11.18 7.33
CA GLN A 8 13.93 10.58 6.15
C GLN A 8 13.41 11.62 5.16
N LYS A 9 12.74 12.66 5.67
CA LYS A 9 12.28 13.78 4.84
C LYS A 9 13.44 14.55 4.21
N ALA A 10 14.51 14.80 4.96
CA ALA A 10 15.70 15.45 4.42
C ALA A 10 16.42 14.59 3.38
N GLY A 11 16.41 13.27 3.56
CA GLY A 11 17.00 12.31 2.63
C GLY A 11 16.10 11.94 1.44
N GLY A 12 14.84 12.37 1.41
CA GLY A 12 13.88 11.99 0.36
C GLY A 12 13.56 10.49 0.30
N THR A 13 13.82 9.74 1.39
CA THR A 13 13.65 8.29 1.43
C THR A 13 12.90 7.84 2.68
N ASN A 14 12.18 6.72 2.59
CA ASN A 14 11.38 6.16 3.70
C ASN A 14 12.02 4.90 4.31
N HIS A 15 13.35 4.78 4.28
CA HIS A 15 14.05 3.56 4.70
C HIS A 15 13.81 3.18 6.17
N VAL A 16 13.77 4.16 7.07
CA VAL A 16 13.50 3.92 8.50
C VAL A 16 12.05 3.48 8.71
N ALA A 17 11.10 4.06 7.99
CA ALA A 17 9.70 3.67 8.06
C ALA A 17 9.48 2.24 7.55
N HIS A 18 10.11 1.89 6.42
CA HIS A 18 10.13 0.51 5.93
C HIS A 18 10.76 -0.45 6.93
N ALA A 19 11.92 -0.09 7.51
CA ALA A 19 12.61 -0.93 8.49
C ALA A 19 11.77 -1.15 9.76
N VAL A 20 11.14 -0.09 10.29
CA VAL A 20 10.27 -0.19 11.47
C VAL A 20 9.04 -1.05 11.18
N ALA A 21 8.39 -0.84 10.03
CA ALA A 21 7.25 -1.65 9.62
C ALA A 21 7.64 -3.13 9.52
N ARG A 22 8.73 -3.43 8.80
CA ARG A 22 9.22 -4.80 8.61
C ARG A 22 9.60 -5.47 9.93
N ALA A 23 10.31 -4.76 10.82
CA ALA A 23 10.65 -5.25 12.15
C ALA A 23 9.42 -5.54 13.02
N SER A 24 8.30 -4.87 12.75
CA SER A 24 7.03 -5.05 13.45
C SER A 24 6.10 -6.08 12.77
N GLY A 25 6.53 -6.72 11.68
CA GLY A 25 5.69 -7.61 10.87
C GLY A 25 4.62 -6.89 10.05
N GLY A 26 4.73 -5.57 9.90
CA GLY A 26 3.83 -4.74 9.09
C GLY A 26 4.47 -4.30 7.77
N VAL A 27 3.69 -3.54 7.00
CA VAL A 27 4.12 -2.95 5.73
C VAL A 27 3.92 -1.44 5.82
N PHE A 28 4.90 -0.70 5.33
CA PHE A 28 4.81 0.75 5.23
C PHE A 28 4.27 1.11 3.86
N VAL A 29 3.17 1.85 3.82
CA VAL A 29 2.55 2.33 2.59
C VAL A 29 2.89 3.81 2.43
N PRO A 30 3.79 4.18 1.49
CA PRO A 30 4.08 5.58 1.23
C PRO A 30 2.85 6.25 0.64
N MET A 31 2.49 7.41 1.19
CA MET A 31 1.42 8.24 0.64
C MET A 31 2.03 9.29 -0.30
N PRO A 32 1.54 9.42 -1.54
CA PRO A 32 1.95 10.54 -2.39
C PRO A 32 1.50 11.86 -1.75
N PRO A 33 2.33 12.92 -1.83
CA PRO A 33 2.07 14.18 -1.15
C PRO A 33 0.87 14.94 -1.73
N ASP A 34 0.60 14.81 -3.05
CA ASP A 34 -0.49 15.51 -3.72
C ASP A 34 -1.35 14.54 -4.56
N LEU A 35 -2.66 14.56 -4.31
CA LEU A 35 -3.66 13.79 -5.07
C LEU A 35 -4.09 14.47 -6.36
N GLY A 36 -3.85 15.78 -6.49
CA GLY A 36 -4.35 16.59 -7.61
C GLY A 36 -3.76 16.20 -8.96
N GLU A 37 -2.71 15.39 -8.97
CA GLU A 37 -1.97 14.95 -10.16
C GLU A 37 -2.11 13.45 -10.44
N ILE A 38 -2.83 12.68 -9.60
CA ILE A 38 -3.00 11.23 -9.82
C ILE A 38 -4.25 11.02 -10.66
N ASP A 39 -4.06 10.66 -11.92
CA ASP A 39 -5.17 10.36 -12.81
C ASP A 39 -5.67 8.91 -12.63
N ASN A 40 -6.85 8.60 -13.19
CA ASN A 40 -7.41 7.24 -13.11
C ASN A 40 -6.58 6.21 -13.89
N ALA A 41 -5.80 6.63 -14.89
CA ALA A 41 -4.90 5.76 -15.63
C ALA A 41 -3.71 5.37 -14.74
N ASP A 42 -3.21 6.28 -13.91
CA ASP A 42 -2.13 6.05 -12.95
C ASP A 42 -2.52 4.99 -11.90
N ILE A 43 -3.77 5.01 -11.42
CA ILE A 43 -4.27 4.00 -10.47
C ILE A 43 -4.28 2.60 -11.12
N ASN A 44 -4.84 2.49 -12.32
CA ASN A 44 -4.92 1.21 -13.03
C ASN A 44 -3.53 0.70 -13.44
N GLN A 45 -2.64 1.61 -13.85
CA GLN A 45 -1.25 1.30 -14.16
C GLN A 45 -0.52 0.76 -12.93
N ARG A 46 -0.69 1.37 -11.76
CA ARG A 46 -0.15 0.85 -10.49
C ARG A 46 -0.67 -0.54 -10.13
N LEU A 47 -1.94 -0.86 -10.44
CA LEU A 47 -2.46 -2.21 -10.27
C LEU A 47 -1.78 -3.21 -11.20
N LEU A 48 -1.60 -2.85 -12.47
CA LEU A 48 -0.92 -3.71 -13.45
C LEU A 48 0.53 -3.99 -13.03
N GLU A 49 1.25 -2.98 -12.57
CA GLU A 49 2.61 -3.14 -12.04
C GLU A 49 2.66 -4.06 -10.82
N ALA A 50 1.67 -3.97 -9.93
CA ALA A 50 1.56 -4.89 -8.79
C ALA A 50 1.28 -6.33 -9.24
N LEU A 51 0.45 -6.54 -10.27
CA LEU A 51 0.16 -7.86 -10.83
C LEU A 51 1.37 -8.47 -11.54
N GLU A 52 2.11 -7.68 -12.31
CA GLU A 52 3.38 -8.11 -12.92
C GLU A 52 4.37 -8.56 -11.85
N GLN A 53 4.43 -7.84 -10.73
CA GLN A 53 5.31 -8.20 -9.62
C GLN A 53 4.85 -9.46 -8.88
N ILE A 54 3.55 -9.69 -8.73
CA ILE A 54 3.00 -10.97 -8.24
C ILE A 54 3.42 -12.13 -9.15
N ALA A 55 3.39 -11.92 -10.48
CA ALA A 55 3.82 -12.95 -11.42
C ALA A 55 5.31 -13.27 -11.28
N ALA A 56 6.15 -12.24 -11.08
CA ALA A 56 7.58 -12.41 -10.80
C ALA A 56 7.81 -13.17 -9.48
N TYR A 57 7.14 -12.76 -8.40
CA TYR A 57 7.17 -13.44 -7.10
C TYR A 57 6.77 -14.91 -7.21
N SER A 58 5.69 -15.21 -7.91
CA SER A 58 5.23 -16.60 -8.11
C SER A 58 6.26 -17.45 -8.84
N LYS A 59 6.94 -16.88 -9.84
CA LYS A 59 8.03 -17.57 -10.55
C LYS A 59 9.20 -17.85 -9.62
N GLN A 60 9.64 -16.85 -8.85
CA GLN A 60 10.74 -16.98 -7.90
C GLN A 60 10.48 -18.06 -6.84
N VAL A 61 9.27 -18.08 -6.26
CA VAL A 61 8.88 -19.13 -5.30
C VAL A 61 8.93 -20.51 -5.93
N ARG A 62 8.47 -20.65 -7.19
CA ARG A 62 8.51 -21.95 -7.89
C ARG A 62 9.94 -22.44 -8.13
N GLU A 63 10.84 -21.54 -8.49
CA GLU A 63 12.26 -21.86 -8.70
C GLU A 63 12.92 -22.27 -7.37
N ALA A 64 12.64 -21.55 -6.29
CA ALA A 64 13.21 -21.82 -4.96
C ALA A 64 12.70 -23.10 -4.27
N ILE A 65 11.64 -23.74 -4.78
CA ILE A 65 11.13 -25.02 -4.23
C ILE A 65 11.44 -26.21 -5.12
N GLU A 66 12.11 -26.00 -6.26
CA GLU A 66 12.32 -27.02 -7.29
C GLU A 66 13.11 -28.23 -6.78
N ASP A 67 14.08 -28.00 -5.90
CA ASP A 67 14.89 -29.04 -5.25
C ASP A 67 14.30 -29.56 -3.92
N GLY A 68 13.16 -28.99 -3.49
CA GLY A 68 12.46 -29.33 -2.27
C GLY A 68 13.02 -28.74 -0.97
N VAL A 69 14.03 -27.86 -1.03
CA VAL A 69 14.64 -27.25 0.16
C VAL A 69 14.88 -25.76 -0.07
N ILE A 70 14.14 -24.91 0.64
CA ILE A 70 14.39 -23.46 0.60
C ILE A 70 15.63 -23.11 1.42
N GLU A 71 16.68 -22.63 0.76
CA GLU A 71 17.87 -22.10 1.37
C GLU A 71 17.61 -20.75 2.06
N ARG A 72 18.51 -20.36 2.98
CA ARG A 72 18.40 -19.08 3.70
C ARG A 72 18.34 -17.89 2.75
N HIS A 73 19.18 -17.89 1.71
CA HIS A 73 19.25 -16.77 0.77
C HIS A 73 17.99 -16.68 -0.11
N GLU A 74 17.41 -17.82 -0.47
CA GLU A 74 16.13 -17.89 -1.19
C GLU A 74 14.97 -17.41 -0.33
N ARG A 75 14.95 -17.81 0.95
CA ARG A 75 13.96 -17.31 1.91
C ARG A 75 14.03 -15.80 2.05
N GLU A 76 15.23 -15.23 2.22
CA GLU A 76 15.42 -13.79 2.32
C GLU A 76 14.90 -13.08 1.06
N ALA A 77 15.22 -13.61 -0.12
CA ALA A 77 14.75 -13.06 -1.39
C ALA A 77 13.22 -13.17 -1.58
N ILE A 78 12.61 -14.28 -1.14
CA ILE A 78 11.15 -14.48 -1.15
C ILE A 78 10.49 -13.47 -0.21
N ASP A 79 11.00 -13.33 1.01
CA ASP A 79 10.47 -12.41 2.02
C ASP A 79 10.59 -10.94 1.56
N ASP A 80 11.69 -10.58 0.90
CA ASP A 80 11.90 -9.25 0.29
C ASP A 80 10.88 -8.97 -0.81
N GLU A 81 10.72 -9.88 -1.76
CA GLU A 81 9.81 -9.70 -2.90
C GLU A 81 8.35 -9.68 -2.43
N LEU A 82 7.98 -10.55 -1.48
CA LEU A 82 6.66 -10.57 -0.88
C LEU A 82 6.32 -9.23 -0.20
N TYR A 83 7.28 -8.64 0.52
CA TYR A 83 7.10 -7.34 1.15
C TYR A 83 6.79 -6.24 0.13
N LEU A 84 7.52 -6.23 -0.99
CA LEU A 84 7.30 -5.26 -2.07
C LEU A 84 5.92 -5.42 -2.73
N VAL A 85 5.53 -6.66 -3.02
CA VAL A 85 4.20 -6.98 -3.59
C VAL A 85 3.08 -6.48 -2.69
N ILE A 86 3.14 -6.80 -1.40
CA ILE A 86 2.10 -6.37 -0.43
C ILE A 86 2.07 -4.84 -0.34
N SER A 87 3.23 -4.19 -0.28
CA SER A 87 3.33 -2.73 -0.24
C SER A 87 2.64 -2.06 -1.42
N LYS A 88 2.89 -2.54 -2.66
CA LYS A 88 2.25 -1.99 -3.86
C LYS A 88 0.74 -2.22 -3.89
N LEU A 89 0.28 -3.40 -3.49
CA LEU A 89 -1.15 -3.69 -3.42
C LEU A 89 -1.87 -2.82 -2.38
N GLN A 90 -1.23 -2.60 -1.24
CA GLN A 90 -1.76 -1.70 -0.22
C GLN A 90 -1.76 -0.26 -0.71
N GLU A 91 -0.69 0.22 -1.34
CA GLU A 91 -0.63 1.56 -1.94
C GLU A 91 -1.75 1.77 -2.96
N HIS A 92 -1.94 0.83 -3.89
CA HIS A 92 -3.05 0.86 -4.84
C HIS A 92 -4.41 0.94 -4.12
N THR A 93 -4.63 0.10 -3.11
CA THR A 93 -5.90 0.07 -2.37
C THR A 93 -6.14 1.39 -1.63
N THR A 94 -5.12 1.94 -0.99
CA THR A 94 -5.19 3.23 -0.30
C THR A 94 -5.52 4.37 -1.27
N LEU A 95 -4.93 4.37 -2.46
CA LEU A 95 -5.24 5.36 -3.50
C LEU A 95 -6.68 5.25 -3.99
N VAL A 96 -7.15 4.03 -4.26
CA VAL A 96 -8.53 3.76 -4.65
C VAL A 96 -9.49 4.31 -3.61
N TYR A 97 -9.28 4.00 -2.33
CA TYR A 97 -10.16 4.49 -1.27
C TYR A 97 -10.10 6.00 -1.15
N ARG A 98 -8.93 6.60 -1.18
CA ARG A 98 -8.80 8.04 -1.03
C ARG A 98 -9.46 8.84 -2.16
N ILE A 99 -9.54 8.27 -3.37
CA ILE A 99 -10.16 8.92 -4.55
C ILE A 99 -11.67 8.62 -4.63
N TYR A 100 -12.09 7.40 -4.29
CA TYR A 100 -13.46 6.93 -4.51
C TYR A 100 -14.32 6.82 -3.24
N CYS A 101 -13.73 6.90 -2.04
CA CYS A 101 -14.49 7.00 -0.79
C CYS A 101 -14.92 8.43 -0.55
N GLU A 102 -16.15 8.61 -0.03
CA GLU A 102 -16.57 9.90 0.47
C GLU A 102 -15.78 10.21 1.76
N ALA A 103 -15.22 11.41 1.85
CA ALA A 103 -14.64 11.88 3.11
C ALA A 103 -15.70 11.81 4.22
N GLU A 104 -15.34 11.24 5.37
CA GLU A 104 -16.25 11.17 6.51
C GLU A 104 -16.71 12.59 6.84
N LYS A 105 -17.99 12.88 6.59
CA LYS A 105 -18.60 14.12 7.06
C LYS A 105 -18.64 14.01 8.58
N VAL A 106 -17.65 14.59 9.25
CA VAL A 106 -17.71 14.86 10.68
C VAL A 106 -18.95 15.73 10.88
N ASN A 107 -20.05 15.10 11.27
CA ASN A 107 -21.32 15.77 11.47
C ASN A 107 -21.15 16.71 12.67
N ALA A 108 -20.87 17.99 12.40
CA ALA A 108 -21.32 19.04 13.30
C ALA A 108 -22.85 18.87 13.41
N PRO A 109 -23.43 18.70 14.62
CA PRO A 109 -24.84 18.35 14.75
C PRO A 109 -25.73 19.53 14.33
N SER A 110 -26.13 19.55 13.07
CA SER A 110 -27.25 20.37 12.60
C SER A 110 -27.89 19.81 11.32
N CYS A 111 -29.17 19.47 11.47
CA CYS A 111 -30.26 19.55 10.48
C CYS A 111 -30.22 18.70 9.18
N SER A 112 -31.00 17.62 9.27
CA SER A 112 -32.12 17.20 8.40
C SER A 112 -31.89 16.63 6.98
N SER A 113 -32.48 15.43 6.86
CA SER A 113 -33.42 14.94 5.81
C SER A 113 -32.91 14.56 4.41
N GLY A 114 -33.09 13.27 4.08
CA GLY A 114 -33.56 12.86 2.74
C GLY A 114 -32.89 11.64 2.10
N ARG A 115 -33.69 10.58 1.89
CA ARG A 115 -33.50 9.41 0.99
C ARG A 115 -32.32 8.46 1.24
N SER A 116 -32.67 7.34 1.88
CA SER A 116 -31.92 6.08 1.83
C SER A 116 -32.08 5.42 0.45
N GLY A 117 -31.31 5.88 -0.54
CA GLY A 117 -30.82 4.98 -1.59
C GLY A 117 -29.69 4.14 -1.01
N ALA A 118 -29.52 2.89 -1.44
CA ALA A 118 -28.45 2.02 -0.92
C ALA A 118 -27.09 2.73 -1.03
N THR A 119 -26.63 3.31 0.08
CA THR A 119 -25.38 4.05 0.13
C THR A 119 -24.27 3.00 0.15
N LYS A 120 -23.55 2.87 -0.97
CA LYS A 120 -22.24 2.22 -0.99
C LYS A 120 -21.32 3.07 -0.09
N THR A 121 -21.38 2.81 1.21
CA THR A 121 -20.61 3.52 2.21
C THR A 121 -19.22 2.93 2.20
N CYS A 122 -18.32 3.59 1.47
CA CYS A 122 -16.90 3.43 1.69
C CYS A 122 -16.51 4.55 2.65
N VAL A 123 -16.46 4.24 3.96
CA VAL A 123 -16.00 5.19 4.98
C VAL A 123 -14.56 4.83 5.29
N GLU A 124 -13.63 5.70 4.90
CA GLU A 124 -12.21 5.60 5.29
C GLU A 124 -12.12 5.87 6.81
N LYS A 125 -11.55 4.93 7.57
CA LYS A 125 -11.42 5.02 9.03
C LYS A 125 -10.18 5.78 9.47
#